data_AF-A0A2R6BAI9-F1
#
_entry.id   AF-A0A2R6BAI9-F1
#
_cell.length_a   1.000
_cell.length_b   1.000
_cell.length_c   1.000
_cell.angle_alpha   90.00
_cell.angle_beta   90.00
_cell.angle_gamma   90.00
#
_symmetry.space_group_name_H-M   'P 1'
#
loop_
_entity.id
_entity.type
_entity.pdbx_description
1 polymer ?
#
loop_
_entity_poly.entity_id
_entity_poly.type
_entity_poly.pdbx_seq_one_letter_code
_entity_poly.pdbx_strand_id
1 'polypeptide(L)'
;MLLRGQSIAVIGVRRIGKTSVLLKTLKLTSGPRVYVSAEGYVEGKSFDLSSFVAYYSSLVISQALSRLEPNRRFPLTLKERSRELLRTLRDLLAYLKVTLDVNPVSIEFYFENKRRLGEALREVFELPQLLAQKIGSNFTIAIDESQYLKLAEQNHPGLFHPLRDTWQFQRNVTYLISGSSVGLLNHMIGSGDQPFYGFFYPVQLRSFSRGTLLRFLGEGLREEGVTYARGALEEAVNQLDGIPA
;
A
#
# COMPACT_ATOMS: atom_id res chain seq x y z
N MET A 1 -6.52 13.58 9.71
CA MET A 1 -7.24 13.04 8.53
C MET A 1 -7.30 11.53 8.60
N LEU A 2 -6.16 10.83 8.56
CA LEU A 2 -6.17 9.36 8.63
C LEU A 2 -6.75 8.81 9.94
N LEU A 3 -6.41 9.42 11.08
CA LEU A 3 -7.00 9.09 12.39
C LEU A 3 -8.52 9.34 12.48
N ARG A 4 -9.10 10.04 11.49
CA ARG A 4 -10.55 10.25 11.36
C ARG A 4 -11.18 9.31 10.32
N GLY A 5 -10.45 8.29 9.87
CA GLY A 5 -10.93 7.29 8.90
C GLY A 5 -10.87 7.74 7.42
N GLN A 6 -10.34 8.93 7.13
CA GLN A 6 -10.23 9.42 5.74
C GLN A 6 -9.06 8.76 5.02
N SER A 7 -9.34 8.08 3.90
CA SER A 7 -8.32 7.54 2.99
C SER A 7 -7.55 8.66 2.27
N ILE A 8 -6.24 8.49 2.08
CA ILE A 8 -5.33 9.53 1.57
C ILE A 8 -4.55 9.04 0.35
N ALA A 9 -4.35 9.91 -0.63
CA ALA A 9 -3.45 9.70 -1.76
C ALA A 9 -2.23 10.64 -1.66
N VAL A 10 -1.03 10.08 -1.48
CA VAL A 10 0.24 10.82 -1.42
C VAL A 10 0.83 10.91 -2.83
N ILE A 11 0.76 12.10 -3.42
CA ILE A 11 1.12 12.34 -4.82
C ILE A 11 2.39 13.16 -4.88
N GLY A 12 3.31 12.81 -5.77
CA GLY A 12 4.51 13.61 -6.00
C GLY A 12 5.50 12.88 -6.88
N VAL A 13 6.53 13.58 -7.36
CA VAL A 13 7.52 13.00 -8.28
C VAL A 13 8.27 11.81 -7.67
N ARG A 14 9.02 11.08 -8.50
CA ARG A 14 9.94 10.03 -7.98
C ARG A 14 10.90 10.65 -6.97
N ARG A 15 11.31 9.86 -5.97
CA ARG A 15 12.32 10.26 -4.98
C ARG A 15 11.95 11.42 -4.03
N ILE A 16 10.73 11.94 -4.09
CA ILE A 16 10.26 13.01 -3.17
C ILE A 16 9.95 12.56 -1.73
N GLY A 17 10.22 11.28 -1.38
CA GLY A 17 9.97 10.74 -0.04
C GLY A 17 8.57 10.19 0.23
N LYS A 18 7.76 9.90 -0.81
CA LYS A 18 6.40 9.32 -0.67
C LYS A 18 6.37 8.05 0.20
N THR A 19 7.24 7.09 -0.10
CA THR A 19 7.35 5.82 0.64
C THR A 19 7.69 6.07 2.11
N SER A 20 8.62 6.99 2.39
CA SER A 20 8.97 7.38 3.77
C SER A 20 7.78 7.95 4.53
N VAL A 21 6.97 8.79 3.87
CA VAL A 21 5.72 9.34 4.44
C VAL A 21 4.71 8.22 4.71
N LEU A 22 4.50 7.30 3.77
CA LEU A 22 3.61 6.15 3.95
C LEU A 22 4.05 5.28 5.14
N LEU A 23 5.31 4.86 5.17
CA LEU A 23 5.86 4.00 6.23
C LEU A 23 5.82 4.69 7.59
N LYS A 24 6.15 5.98 7.66
CA LYS A 24 6.03 6.74 8.92
C LYS A 24 4.57 6.84 9.36
N THR A 25 3.64 7.04 8.43
CA THR A 25 2.20 7.09 8.73
C THR A 25 1.73 5.75 9.30
N LEU A 26 2.08 4.62 8.67
CA LEU A 26 1.77 3.28 9.19
C LEU A 26 2.39 2.99 10.55
N LYS A 27 3.55 3.58 10.87
CA LYS A 27 4.17 3.47 12.20
C LYS A 27 3.35 4.18 13.27
N LEU A 28 2.69 5.28 12.90
CA LEU A 28 1.89 6.12 13.79
C LEU A 28 0.44 5.64 13.92
N THR A 29 -0.05 4.77 13.04
CA THR A 29 -1.38 4.17 13.18
C THR A 29 -1.38 3.01 14.15
N SER A 30 -2.47 2.86 14.90
CA SER A 30 -2.74 1.72 15.76
C SER A 30 -3.40 0.58 14.97
N GLY A 31 -3.14 -0.66 15.38
CA GLY A 31 -3.79 -1.84 14.81
C GLY A 31 -3.00 -2.48 13.66
N PRO A 32 -3.62 -3.47 12.98
CA PRO A 32 -3.04 -4.13 11.82
C PRO A 32 -2.67 -3.16 10.70
N ARG A 33 -1.45 -3.33 10.16
CA ARG A 33 -0.90 -2.46 9.13
C ARG A 33 -0.31 -3.26 7.99
N VAL A 34 -0.76 -2.95 6.78
CA VAL A 34 -0.29 -3.59 5.55
C VAL A 34 0.43 -2.55 4.71
N TYR A 35 1.59 -2.93 4.19
CA TYR A 35 2.31 -2.17 3.18
C TYR A 35 2.62 -3.09 2.01
N VAL A 36 2.26 -2.69 0.81
CA VAL A 36 2.60 -3.38 -0.43
C VAL A 36 2.99 -2.36 -1.49
N SER A 37 4.07 -2.63 -2.22
CA SER A 37 4.43 -1.83 -3.41
C SER A 37 3.91 -2.54 -4.67
N ALA A 38 3.08 -1.84 -5.42
CA ALA A 38 2.56 -2.32 -6.70
C ALA A 38 3.68 -2.41 -7.76
N GLU A 39 4.69 -1.52 -7.69
CA GLU A 39 5.76 -1.43 -8.69
C GLU A 39 6.48 -2.75 -8.95
N GLY A 40 6.81 -3.52 -7.91
CA GLY A 40 7.56 -4.76 -8.17
C GLY A 40 6.77 -5.83 -8.94
N TYR A 41 5.44 -5.67 -9.10
CA TYR A 41 4.57 -6.65 -9.79
C TYR A 41 4.43 -6.31 -11.28
N VAL A 42 5.14 -5.28 -11.73
CA VAL A 42 5.20 -4.89 -13.13
C VAL A 42 6.14 -5.85 -13.86
N GLU A 43 5.63 -6.48 -14.91
CA GLU A 43 6.38 -7.38 -15.79
C GLU A 43 6.44 -6.77 -17.20
N GLY A 44 7.44 -5.91 -17.42
CA GLY A 44 7.54 -5.14 -18.67
C GLY A 44 6.37 -4.17 -18.82
N LYS A 45 5.38 -4.52 -19.68
CA LYS A 45 4.18 -3.71 -19.93
C LYS A 45 2.91 -4.28 -19.28
N SER A 46 3.01 -5.42 -18.61
CA SER A 46 1.90 -6.07 -17.90
C SER A 46 2.05 -5.95 -16.38
N PHE A 47 1.08 -6.48 -15.65
CA PHE A 47 1.07 -6.56 -14.20
C PHE A 47 0.71 -7.98 -13.76
N ASP A 48 1.54 -8.60 -12.92
CA ASP A 48 1.24 -9.90 -12.31
C ASP A 48 0.24 -9.72 -11.16
N LEU A 49 -1.05 -9.62 -11.54
CA LEU A 49 -2.15 -9.48 -10.60
C LEU A 49 -2.27 -10.69 -9.67
N SER A 50 -1.92 -11.89 -10.14
CA SER A 50 -2.04 -13.12 -9.36
C SER A 50 -1.11 -13.08 -8.16
N SER A 51 0.16 -12.73 -8.38
CA SER A 51 1.13 -12.61 -7.28
C SER A 51 0.85 -11.40 -6.38
N PHE A 52 0.33 -10.29 -6.94
CA PHE A 52 -0.09 -9.14 -6.13
C PHE A 52 -1.21 -9.53 -5.17
N VAL A 53 -2.26 -10.17 -5.67
CA VAL A 53 -3.41 -10.62 -4.88
C VAL A 53 -2.99 -11.65 -3.83
N ALA A 54 -2.13 -12.61 -4.20
CA ALA A 54 -1.63 -13.62 -3.26
C ALA A 54 -0.87 -12.99 -2.09
N TYR A 55 0.07 -12.08 -2.39
CA TYR A 55 0.88 -11.42 -1.38
C TYR A 55 0.08 -10.43 -0.54
N TYR A 56 -0.81 -9.67 -1.16
CA TYR A 56 -1.72 -8.78 -0.44
C TYR A 56 -2.59 -9.57 0.55
N SER A 57 -3.17 -10.69 0.11
CA SER A 57 -4.00 -11.55 0.97
C SER A 57 -3.19 -12.13 2.12
N SER A 58 -1.98 -12.62 1.86
CA SER A 58 -1.11 -13.18 2.91
C SER A 58 -0.71 -12.12 3.94
N LEU A 59 -0.41 -10.88 3.51
CA LEU A 59 -0.14 -9.76 4.41
C LEU A 59 -1.35 -9.43 5.29
N VAL A 60 -2.55 -9.32 4.69
CA VAL A 60 -3.78 -9.00 5.42
C VAL A 60 -4.08 -10.07 6.47
N ILE A 61 -4.01 -11.35 6.10
CA ILE A 61 -4.28 -12.47 7.00
C ILE A 61 -3.22 -12.53 8.11
N SER A 62 -1.94 -12.44 7.74
CA SER A 62 -0.82 -12.46 8.70
C SER A 62 -0.94 -11.34 9.74
N GLN A 63 -1.33 -10.13 9.32
CA GLN A 63 -1.54 -9.01 10.24
C GLN A 63 -2.76 -9.21 11.16
N ALA A 64 -3.86 -9.80 10.67
CA ALA A 64 -5.01 -10.14 11.51
C ALA A 64 -4.64 -11.18 12.56
N LEU A 65 -3.97 -12.26 12.15
CA LEU A 65 -3.58 -13.35 13.02
C LEU A 65 -2.54 -12.90 14.05
N SER A 66 -1.55 -12.09 13.64
CA SER A 66 -0.55 -11.51 14.55
C SER A 66 -1.20 -10.61 15.62
N ARG A 67 -2.34 -9.99 15.31
CA ARG A 67 -3.08 -9.17 16.28
C ARG A 67 -3.81 -10.00 17.33
N LEU A 68 -4.29 -11.19 16.95
CA LEU A 68 -4.96 -12.15 17.84
C LEU A 68 -3.97 -12.95 18.67
N GLU A 69 -2.86 -13.36 18.07
CA GLU A 69 -1.82 -14.16 18.70
C GLU A 69 -0.45 -13.48 18.63
N PRO A 70 -0.21 -12.43 19.46
CA PRO A 70 1.01 -11.63 19.39
C PRO A 70 2.30 -12.41 19.62
N ASN A 71 2.21 -13.56 20.31
CA ASN A 71 3.34 -14.43 20.62
C ASN A 71 3.67 -15.41 19.49
N ARG A 72 2.77 -15.57 18.51
CA ARG A 72 2.95 -16.46 17.37
C ARG A 72 3.51 -15.68 16.18
N ARG A 73 4.56 -16.23 15.56
CA ARG A 73 5.10 -15.67 14.31
C ARG A 73 4.38 -16.29 13.13
N PHE A 74 3.81 -15.45 12.28
CA PHE A 74 3.22 -15.86 11.01
C PHE A 74 4.23 -15.60 9.90
N PRO A 75 4.49 -16.59 9.03
CA PRO A 75 5.46 -16.43 7.95
C PRO A 75 5.04 -15.31 7.00
N LEU A 76 6.02 -14.52 6.56
CA LEU A 76 5.89 -13.53 5.50
C LEU A 76 6.89 -13.90 4.41
N THR A 77 6.39 -14.22 3.22
CA THR A 77 7.22 -14.66 2.10
C THR A 77 7.62 -13.47 1.23
N LEU A 78 8.85 -13.47 0.73
CA LEU A 78 9.27 -12.49 -0.27
C LEU A 78 8.55 -12.73 -1.61
N LYS A 79 8.24 -11.63 -2.27
CA LYS A 79 7.51 -11.55 -3.53
C LYS A 79 8.02 -12.47 -4.65
N GLU A 80 9.33 -12.69 -4.71
CA GLU A 80 10.02 -13.32 -5.85
C GLU A 80 9.82 -14.85 -5.92
N ARG A 81 9.15 -15.45 -4.93
CA ARG A 81 8.97 -16.90 -4.83
C ARG A 81 7.49 -17.30 -4.90
N SER A 82 6.92 -17.23 -6.10
CA SER A 82 5.48 -17.49 -6.34
C SER A 82 4.97 -18.81 -5.75
N ARG A 83 5.72 -19.92 -5.88
CA ARG A 83 5.31 -21.21 -5.28
C ARG A 83 5.31 -21.19 -3.75
N GLU A 84 6.26 -20.49 -3.14
CA GLU A 84 6.35 -20.35 -1.69
C GLU A 84 5.20 -19.47 -1.17
N LEU A 85 4.93 -18.36 -1.86
CA LEU A 85 3.80 -17.47 -1.57
C LEU A 85 2.46 -18.21 -1.54
N LEU A 86 2.20 -19.07 -2.54
CA LEU A 86 0.96 -19.83 -2.60
C LEU A 86 0.84 -20.85 -1.46
N ARG A 87 1.93 -21.50 -1.07
CA ARG A 87 1.94 -22.42 0.08
C ARG A 87 1.65 -21.67 1.37
N THR A 88 2.37 -20.58 1.61
CA THR A 88 2.15 -19.72 2.78
C THR A 88 0.73 -19.18 2.84
N LEU A 89 0.16 -18.76 1.71
CA LEU A 89 -1.23 -18.32 1.68
C LEU A 89 -2.19 -19.45 2.04
N ARG A 90 -2.02 -20.66 1.52
CA ARG A 90 -2.85 -21.82 1.88
C ARG A 90 -2.77 -22.14 3.38
N ASP A 91 -1.57 -22.13 3.95
CA ASP A 91 -1.37 -22.39 5.38
C ASP A 91 -2.07 -21.32 6.23
N LEU A 92 -1.95 -20.04 5.83
CA LEU A 92 -2.62 -18.93 6.49
C LEU A 92 -4.15 -19.02 6.37
N LEU A 93 -4.68 -19.44 5.23
CA LEU A 93 -6.10 -19.61 4.99
C LEU A 93 -6.69 -20.74 5.84
N ALA A 94 -6.01 -21.89 5.88
CA ALA A 94 -6.39 -23.01 6.74
C ALA A 94 -6.39 -22.59 8.22
N TYR A 95 -5.36 -21.85 8.65
CA TYR A 95 -5.27 -21.36 10.01
C TYR A 95 -6.33 -20.31 10.34
N LEU A 96 -6.60 -19.40 9.41
CA LEU A 96 -7.64 -18.38 9.51
C LEU A 96 -9.01 -19.02 9.71
N LYS A 97 -9.32 -20.05 8.93
CA LYS A 97 -10.58 -20.80 9.04
C LYS A 97 -10.76 -21.40 10.44
N VAL A 98 -9.72 -22.03 10.98
CA VAL A 98 -9.76 -22.61 12.33
C VAL A 98 -9.88 -21.55 13.41
N THR A 99 -9.18 -20.41 13.26
CA THR A 99 -9.04 -19.41 14.32
C THR A 99 -10.18 -18.40 14.36
N LEU A 100 -10.70 -18.00 13.19
CA LEU A 100 -11.67 -16.91 13.06
C LEU A 100 -13.01 -17.33 12.45
N ASP A 101 -13.15 -18.60 12.04
CA ASP A 101 -14.29 -19.09 11.27
C ASP A 101 -14.56 -18.20 10.05
N VAL A 102 -13.47 -17.91 9.32
CA VAL A 102 -13.47 -17.17 8.05
C VAL A 102 -12.91 -18.10 6.99
N ASN A 103 -13.71 -18.40 5.99
CA ASN A 103 -13.36 -19.35 4.94
C ASN A 103 -13.48 -18.69 3.56
N PRO A 104 -12.40 -18.05 3.05
CA PRO A 104 -12.47 -17.31 1.80
C PRO A 104 -12.25 -18.26 0.61
N VAL A 105 -13.31 -18.99 0.30
CA VAL A 105 -13.30 -20.12 -0.64
C VAL A 105 -12.94 -19.69 -2.07
N SER A 106 -13.33 -18.48 -2.50
CA SER A 106 -13.00 -17.98 -3.83
C SER A 106 -11.51 -17.70 -3.98
N ILE A 107 -10.85 -17.24 -2.91
CA ILE A 107 -9.39 -17.06 -2.88
C ILE A 107 -8.68 -18.40 -3.07
N GLU A 108 -9.08 -19.44 -2.31
CA GLU A 108 -8.52 -20.79 -2.45
C GLU A 108 -8.70 -21.33 -3.88
N PHE A 109 -9.92 -21.29 -4.41
CA PHE A 109 -10.22 -21.77 -5.76
C PHE A 109 -9.48 -21.01 -6.86
N TYR A 110 -9.27 -19.70 -6.69
CA TYR A 110 -8.53 -18.90 -7.67
C TYR A 110 -7.10 -19.40 -7.84
N PHE A 111 -6.43 -19.75 -6.73
CA PHE A 111 -5.06 -20.27 -6.75
C PHE A 111 -4.95 -21.76 -7.09
N GLU A 112 -6.03 -22.51 -7.02
CA GLU A 112 -6.06 -23.93 -7.41
C GLU A 112 -6.49 -24.15 -8.86
N ASN A 113 -7.53 -23.44 -9.34
CA ASN A 113 -8.26 -23.82 -10.55
C ASN A 113 -8.49 -22.66 -11.56
N LYS A 114 -7.96 -21.46 -11.31
CA LYS A 114 -7.92 -20.28 -12.24
C LYS A 114 -9.26 -19.81 -12.88
N ARG A 115 -10.43 -20.26 -12.42
CA ARG A 115 -11.72 -20.01 -13.13
C ARG A 115 -12.65 -18.96 -12.52
N ARG A 116 -12.26 -18.27 -11.44
CA ARG A 116 -13.13 -17.31 -10.72
C ARG A 116 -12.41 -16.04 -10.22
N LEU A 117 -11.66 -15.39 -11.11
CA LEU A 117 -10.89 -14.19 -10.74
C LEU A 117 -11.77 -13.07 -10.16
N GLY A 118 -12.94 -12.79 -10.74
CA GLY A 118 -13.81 -11.71 -10.26
C GLY A 118 -14.33 -11.91 -8.83
N GLU A 119 -14.83 -13.12 -8.53
CA GLU A 119 -15.29 -13.49 -7.18
C GLU A 119 -14.13 -13.46 -6.18
N ALA A 120 -12.97 -14.01 -6.57
CA ALA A 120 -11.77 -14.00 -5.74
C ALA A 120 -11.27 -12.58 -5.45
N LEU A 121 -11.25 -11.70 -6.45
CA LEU A 121 -10.86 -10.30 -6.25
C LEU A 121 -11.80 -9.58 -5.28
N ARG A 122 -13.11 -9.76 -5.41
CA ARG A 122 -14.08 -9.18 -4.46
C ARG A 122 -13.81 -9.66 -3.05
N GLU A 123 -13.68 -10.97 -2.86
CA GLU A 123 -13.41 -11.56 -1.55
C GLU A 123 -12.07 -11.10 -0.96
N VAL A 124 -11.02 -10.99 -1.79
CA VAL A 124 -9.71 -10.44 -1.39
C VAL A 124 -9.85 -9.00 -0.88
N PHE A 125 -10.62 -8.16 -1.57
CA PHE A 125 -10.79 -6.76 -1.20
C PHE A 125 -11.71 -6.57 0.00
N GLU A 126 -12.68 -7.46 0.22
CA GLU A 126 -13.55 -7.50 1.40
C GLU A 126 -12.84 -8.04 2.65
N LEU A 127 -11.86 -8.93 2.46
CA LEU A 127 -11.18 -9.64 3.54
C LEU A 127 -10.67 -8.74 4.68
N PRO A 128 -10.00 -7.59 4.45
CA PRO A 128 -9.55 -6.74 5.54
C PRO A 128 -10.69 -6.19 6.40
N GLN A 129 -11.84 -5.86 5.80
CA GLN A 129 -13.00 -5.37 6.54
C GLN A 129 -13.60 -6.48 7.42
N LEU A 130 -13.73 -7.69 6.88
CA LEU A 130 -14.21 -8.85 7.63
C LEU A 130 -13.28 -9.17 8.81
N LEU A 131 -11.96 -9.20 8.56
CA LEU A 131 -10.98 -9.47 9.61
C LEU A 131 -10.94 -8.36 10.65
N ALA A 132 -11.01 -7.09 10.25
CA ALA A 132 -11.05 -5.95 11.16
C ALA A 132 -12.22 -6.04 12.15
N GLN A 133 -13.40 -6.47 11.68
CA GLN A 133 -14.58 -6.70 12.51
C GLN A 133 -14.36 -7.86 13.49
N LYS A 134 -13.88 -9.01 12.99
CA LYS A 134 -13.65 -10.22 13.80
C LYS A 134 -12.63 -9.99 14.93
N ILE A 135 -11.58 -9.21 14.67
CA ILE A 135 -10.52 -8.93 15.66
C ILE A 135 -10.77 -7.66 16.48
N GLY A 136 -11.82 -6.90 16.18
CA GLY A 136 -12.13 -5.63 16.86
C GLY A 136 -11.06 -4.55 16.69
N SER A 137 -10.36 -4.51 15.55
CA SER A 137 -9.27 -3.55 15.30
C SER A 137 -9.27 -3.08 13.86
N ASN A 138 -9.21 -1.76 13.67
CA ASN A 138 -9.17 -1.17 12.32
C ASN A 138 -7.85 -1.47 11.60
N PHE A 139 -7.92 -1.71 10.31
CA PHE A 139 -6.78 -1.90 9.41
C PHE A 139 -6.35 -0.57 8.79
N THR A 140 -5.03 -0.39 8.65
CA THR A 140 -4.47 0.60 7.73
C THR A 140 -3.72 -0.11 6.60
N ILE A 141 -4.09 0.17 5.35
CA ILE A 141 -3.52 -0.47 4.17
C ILE A 141 -2.84 0.57 3.30
N ALA A 142 -1.53 0.43 3.09
CA ALA A 142 -0.75 1.23 2.17
C ALA A 142 -0.43 0.46 0.88
N ILE A 143 -0.78 1.05 -0.26
CA ILE A 143 -0.42 0.57 -1.59
C ILE A 143 0.50 1.63 -2.23
N ASP A 144 1.80 1.36 -2.24
CA ASP A 144 2.81 2.26 -2.81
C ASP A 144 2.88 2.10 -4.34
N GLU A 145 3.08 3.21 -5.04
CA GLU A 145 3.09 3.31 -6.51
C GLU A 145 1.86 2.66 -7.16
N SER A 146 0.67 2.93 -6.58
CA SER A 146 -0.60 2.29 -6.93
C SER A 146 -1.03 2.50 -8.38
N GLN A 147 -0.47 3.50 -9.07
CA GLN A 147 -0.76 3.72 -10.48
C GLN A 147 -0.38 2.53 -11.37
N TYR A 148 0.57 1.68 -10.94
CA TYR A 148 0.94 0.50 -11.70
C TYR A 148 -0.17 -0.56 -11.76
N LEU A 149 -1.15 -0.53 -10.84
CA LEU A 149 -2.35 -1.36 -10.93
C LEU A 149 -3.15 -1.10 -12.22
N LYS A 150 -3.00 0.09 -12.85
CA LYS A 150 -3.62 0.40 -14.14
C LYS A 150 -3.17 -0.56 -15.25
N LEU A 151 -1.96 -1.10 -15.15
CA LEU A 151 -1.45 -2.09 -16.12
C LEU A 151 -2.22 -3.41 -16.05
N ALA A 152 -2.80 -3.75 -14.89
CA ALA A 152 -3.64 -4.94 -14.76
C ALA A 152 -4.95 -4.84 -15.56
N GLU A 153 -5.44 -3.62 -15.85
CA GLU A 153 -6.67 -3.43 -16.63
C GLU A 153 -6.54 -3.87 -18.09
N GLN A 154 -5.32 -4.04 -18.60
CA GLN A 154 -5.10 -4.59 -19.95
C GLN A 154 -5.63 -6.03 -20.05
N ASN A 155 -5.41 -6.83 -19.01
CA ASN A 155 -5.86 -8.22 -18.94
C ASN A 155 -7.18 -8.37 -18.16
N HIS A 156 -7.52 -7.38 -17.34
CA HIS A 156 -8.70 -7.38 -16.46
C HIS A 156 -9.44 -6.03 -16.54
N PRO A 157 -10.12 -5.75 -17.67
CA PRO A 157 -10.83 -4.49 -17.85
C PRO A 157 -11.84 -4.22 -16.72
N GLY A 158 -11.81 -3.01 -16.16
CA GLY A 158 -12.72 -2.59 -15.11
C GLY A 158 -12.36 -3.06 -13.70
N LEU A 159 -11.13 -3.54 -13.46
CA LEU A 159 -10.63 -3.98 -12.14
C LEU A 159 -10.91 -2.97 -11.01
N PHE A 160 -10.87 -1.67 -11.31
CA PHE A 160 -11.06 -0.63 -10.30
C PHE A 160 -12.51 -0.40 -9.87
N HIS A 161 -13.51 -0.78 -10.67
CA HIS A 161 -14.92 -0.66 -10.27
C HIS A 161 -15.28 -1.52 -9.05
N PRO A 162 -15.06 -2.85 -9.05
CA PRO A 162 -15.35 -3.67 -7.88
C PRO A 162 -14.47 -3.28 -6.68
N LEU A 163 -13.25 -2.76 -6.93
CA LEU A 163 -12.38 -2.25 -5.87
C LEU A 163 -13.01 -1.04 -5.18
N ARG A 164 -13.46 -0.05 -5.95
CA ARG A 164 -14.20 1.11 -5.43
C ARG A 164 -15.48 0.69 -4.71
N ASP A 165 -16.26 -0.18 -5.35
CA ASP A 165 -17.55 -0.63 -4.82
C ASP A 165 -17.39 -1.29 -3.46
N THR A 166 -16.29 -2.02 -3.27
CA THR A 166 -15.94 -2.63 -2.00
C THR A 166 -15.48 -1.59 -0.99
N TRP A 167 -14.48 -0.78 -1.34
CA TRP A 167 -13.80 0.14 -0.41
C TRP A 167 -14.73 1.21 0.18
N GLN A 168 -15.71 1.70 -0.58
CA GLN A 168 -16.58 2.78 -0.12
C GLN A 168 -17.48 2.41 1.08
N PHE A 169 -17.74 1.12 1.30
CA PHE A 169 -18.58 0.65 2.41
C PHE A 169 -17.77 0.15 3.62
N GLN A 170 -16.44 0.12 3.52
CA GLN A 170 -15.59 -0.33 4.60
C GLN A 170 -15.43 0.74 5.67
N ARG A 171 -15.83 0.41 6.90
CA ARG A 171 -15.79 1.32 8.06
C ARG A 171 -14.59 1.08 8.97
N ASN A 172 -13.95 -0.07 8.83
CA ASN A 172 -12.84 -0.51 9.70
C ASN A 172 -11.52 -0.61 8.93
N VAL A 173 -11.45 -0.06 7.72
CA VAL A 173 -10.26 -0.07 6.88
C VAL A 173 -10.01 1.34 6.37
N THR A 174 -8.77 1.81 6.47
CA THR A 174 -8.36 3.08 5.88
C THR A 174 -7.22 2.86 4.90
N TYR A 175 -7.32 3.51 3.74
CA TYR A 175 -6.39 3.32 2.65
C TYR A 175 -5.41 4.49 2.52
N LEU A 176 -4.17 4.13 2.27
CA LEU A 176 -3.07 5.01 1.90
C LEU A 176 -2.60 4.58 0.52
N ILE A 177 -2.66 5.46 -0.47
CA ILE A 177 -2.05 5.19 -1.77
C ILE A 177 -1.00 6.23 -2.08
N SER A 178 -0.06 5.90 -2.96
CA SER A 178 0.89 6.87 -3.50
C SER A 178 1.13 6.62 -4.98
N GLY A 179 1.72 7.61 -5.64
CA GLY A 179 2.16 7.40 -7.01
C GLY A 179 3.07 8.49 -7.55
N SER A 180 4.08 8.06 -8.30
CA SER A 180 5.03 8.95 -8.97
C SER A 180 4.51 9.53 -10.29
N SER A 181 3.60 8.82 -10.96
CA SER A 181 2.90 9.34 -12.13
C SER A 181 1.78 10.29 -11.72
N VAL A 182 2.15 11.51 -11.34
CA VAL A 182 1.25 12.56 -10.82
C VAL A 182 -0.01 12.72 -11.66
N GLY A 183 0.12 12.81 -12.99
CA GLY A 183 -1.02 12.96 -13.89
C GLY A 183 -1.99 11.76 -13.85
N LEU A 184 -1.45 10.54 -13.90
CA LEU A 184 -2.27 9.31 -13.87
C LEU A 184 -3.01 9.17 -12.54
N LEU A 185 -2.32 9.38 -11.41
CA LEU A 185 -2.95 9.24 -10.11
C LEU A 185 -3.97 10.36 -9.85
N ASN A 186 -3.68 11.60 -10.25
CA ASN A 186 -4.64 12.70 -10.19
C ASN A 186 -5.88 12.44 -11.03
N HIS A 187 -5.73 11.88 -12.23
CA HIS A 187 -6.87 11.52 -13.07
C HIS A 187 -7.75 10.47 -12.36
N MET A 188 -7.15 9.38 -11.85
CA MET A 188 -7.87 8.30 -11.17
C MET A 188 -8.72 8.76 -9.97
N ILE A 189 -8.28 9.77 -9.22
CA ILE A 189 -8.96 10.24 -7.99
C ILE A 189 -9.74 11.55 -8.16
N GLY A 190 -9.44 12.33 -9.21
CA GLY A 190 -9.89 13.71 -9.37
C GLY A 190 -10.88 13.94 -10.50
N SER A 191 -11.09 12.97 -11.39
CA SER A 191 -12.05 13.07 -12.50
C SER A 191 -13.34 12.30 -12.17
N GLY A 192 -14.51 12.92 -12.39
CA GLY A 192 -15.82 12.39 -11.96
C GLY A 192 -16.25 11.07 -12.62
N ASP A 193 -15.67 10.76 -13.78
CA ASP A 193 -15.83 9.52 -14.53
C ASP A 193 -14.91 8.38 -14.03
N GLN A 194 -13.98 8.68 -13.12
CA GLN A 194 -13.00 7.72 -12.64
C GLN A 194 -13.44 7.03 -11.34
N PRO A 195 -13.11 5.73 -11.15
CA PRO A 195 -13.58 4.94 -10.02
C PRO A 195 -13.25 5.51 -8.64
N PHE A 196 -12.14 6.24 -8.47
CA PHE A 196 -11.73 6.76 -7.16
C PHE A 196 -12.09 8.23 -6.93
N TYR A 197 -12.98 8.81 -7.75
CA TYR A 197 -13.43 10.19 -7.57
C TYR A 197 -13.94 10.45 -6.16
N GLY A 198 -13.35 11.45 -5.49
CA GLY A 198 -13.73 11.89 -4.15
C GLY A 198 -13.46 10.91 -3.01
N PHE A 199 -12.87 9.73 -3.27
CA PHE A 199 -12.61 8.74 -2.23
C PHE A 199 -11.33 9.04 -1.43
N PHE A 200 -10.28 9.47 -2.14
CA PHE A 200 -9.02 9.82 -1.52
C PHE A 200 -8.90 11.32 -1.31
N TYR A 201 -8.43 11.72 -0.12
CA TYR A 201 -7.96 13.08 0.08
C TYR A 201 -6.53 13.21 -0.49
N PRO A 202 -6.30 14.07 -1.50
CA PRO A 202 -4.97 14.22 -2.11
C PRO A 202 -4.03 15.02 -1.21
N VAL A 203 -2.83 14.48 -0.98
CA VAL A 203 -1.71 15.15 -0.33
C VAL A 203 -0.57 15.24 -1.33
N GLN A 204 -0.29 16.45 -1.82
CA GLN A 204 0.83 16.66 -2.74
C GLN A 204 2.13 16.91 -1.98
N LEU A 205 3.13 16.05 -2.21
CA LEU A 205 4.51 16.27 -1.83
C LEU A 205 5.21 17.06 -2.92
N ARG A 206 5.84 18.17 -2.50
CA ARG A 206 6.62 19.07 -3.36
C ARG A 206 8.09 19.00 -2.95
N SER A 207 8.96 19.43 -3.87
CA SER A 207 10.37 19.62 -3.57
C SER A 207 10.54 20.56 -2.38
N PHE A 208 11.61 20.33 -1.62
CA PHE A 208 11.96 21.20 -0.52
C PHE A 208 12.25 22.60 -1.03
N SER A 209 11.69 23.60 -0.35
CA SER A 209 12.16 24.97 -0.52
C SER A 209 13.65 25.03 -0.16
N ARG A 210 14.38 26.01 -0.71
CA ARG A 210 15.79 26.25 -0.38
C ARG A 210 16.03 26.25 1.14
N GLY A 211 15.17 26.94 1.89
CA GLY A 211 15.26 27.00 3.35
C GLY A 211 14.99 25.67 4.04
N THR A 212 14.06 24.87 3.52
CA THR A 212 13.79 23.51 4.03
C THR A 212 14.97 22.59 3.74
N LEU A 213 15.53 22.63 2.53
CA LEU A 213 16.68 21.80 2.14
C LEU A 213 17.91 22.12 2.99
N LEU A 214 18.17 23.41 3.22
CA LEU A 214 19.27 23.87 4.06
C LEU A 214 19.14 23.36 5.51
N ARG A 215 17.94 23.40 6.10
CA ARG A 215 17.70 22.82 7.42
C ARG A 215 17.86 21.32 7.42
N PHE A 216 17.25 20.63 6.46
CA PHE A 216 17.28 19.17 6.34
C PHE A 216 18.72 18.63 6.25
N LEU A 217 19.52 19.17 5.32
CA LEU A 217 20.93 18.79 5.19
C LEU A 217 21.74 19.19 6.43
N GLY A 218 21.48 20.38 6.97
CA GLY A 218 22.16 20.87 8.15
C GLY A 218 21.91 20.04 9.41
N GLU A 219 20.70 19.50 9.58
CA GLU A 219 20.32 18.57 10.64
C GLU A 219 20.95 17.19 10.41
N GLY A 220 20.81 16.62 9.21
CA GLY A 220 21.39 15.31 8.89
C GLY A 220 22.92 15.27 9.06
N LEU A 221 23.64 16.31 8.62
CA LEU A 221 25.09 16.40 8.83
C LEU A 221 25.47 16.45 10.32
N ARG A 222 24.67 17.12 11.16
CA ARG A 222 24.93 17.16 12.61
C ARG A 222 24.66 15.82 13.27
N GLU A 223 23.61 15.12 12.85
CA GLU A 223 23.30 13.77 13.34
C GLU A 223 24.44 12.78 13.02
N GLU A 224 25.08 12.94 11.86
CA GLU A 224 26.26 12.16 11.45
C GLU A 224 27.59 12.70 12.05
N GLY A 225 27.55 13.71 12.91
CA GLY A 225 28.73 14.28 13.55
C GLY A 225 29.65 15.08 12.60
N VAL A 226 29.17 15.46 11.42
CA VAL A 226 29.93 16.20 10.42
C VAL A 226 29.88 17.71 10.71
N THR A 227 31.05 18.31 10.90
CA THR A 227 31.20 19.77 10.96
C THR A 227 31.27 20.38 9.57
N TYR A 228 30.56 21.48 9.34
CA TYR A 228 30.52 22.16 8.05
C TYR A 228 30.56 23.69 8.19
N ALA A 229 31.14 24.37 7.20
CA ALA A 229 31.00 25.81 7.07
C ALA A 229 29.63 26.16 6.47
N ARG A 230 28.98 27.20 7.00
CA ARG A 230 27.65 27.64 6.52
C ARG A 230 27.64 27.94 5.01
N GLY A 231 28.69 28.60 4.51
CA GLY A 231 28.82 28.91 3.08
C GLY A 231 28.89 27.66 2.19
N ALA A 232 29.59 26.61 2.63
CA ALA A 232 29.67 25.35 1.91
C ALA A 232 28.31 24.64 1.82
N LEU A 233 27.52 24.68 2.91
CA LEU A 233 26.16 24.14 2.92
C LEU A 233 25.23 24.93 2.00
N GLU A 234 25.32 26.26 2.03
CA GLU A 234 24.51 27.12 1.15
C GLU A 234 24.83 26.90 -0.33
N GLU A 235 26.10 26.69 -0.66
CA GLU A 235 26.55 26.37 -2.02
C GLU A 235 26.04 25.00 -2.48
N ALA A 236 26.15 23.97 -1.64
CA ALA A 236 25.59 22.65 -1.92
C ALA A 236 24.08 22.73 -2.19
N VAL A 237 23.34 23.46 -1.37
CA VAL A 237 21.89 23.68 -1.54
C VAL A 237 21.57 24.35 -2.87
N ASN A 238 22.40 25.29 -3.36
CA ASN A 238 22.18 25.96 -4.64
C ASN A 238 22.35 25.02 -5.85
N GLN A 239 23.09 23.92 -5.69
CA GLN A 239 23.31 22.92 -6.74
C GLN A 239 22.27 21.78 -6.71
N LEU A 240 21.40 21.75 -5.70
CA LEU A 240 20.40 20.70 -5.52
C LEU A 240 18.99 21.20 -5.89
N ASP A 241 18.16 20.30 -6.40
CA ASP A 241 16.79 20.57 -6.86
C ASP A 241 15.72 20.44 -5.74
N GLY A 242 16.15 20.20 -4.51
CA GLY A 242 15.28 20.02 -3.35
C GLY A 242 14.55 18.67 -3.32
N ILE A 243 14.98 17.68 -4.12
CA ILE A 243 14.50 16.30 -4.00
C ILE A 243 15.25 15.61 -2.83
N PRO A 244 14.56 15.04 -1.83
CA PRO A 244 15.21 14.55 -0.62
C PRO A 244 16.01 13.23 -0.73
N ALA A 245 15.97 12.53 -1.86
CA ALA A 245 16.54 11.17 -1.98
C ALA A 245 18.04 11.13 -2.23
#